data_AF-A0A497NW64-F1
#
_entry.id   AF-A0A497NW64-F1
#
_cell.length_a   1.000
_cell.length_b   1.000
_cell.length_c   1.000
_cell.angle_alpha   90.00
_cell.angle_beta   90.00
_cell.angle_gamma   90.00
#
_symmetry.space_group_name_H-M   'P 1'
#
loop_
_entity.id
_entity.type
_entity.pdbx_description
1 polymer ?
#
loop_
_entity_poly.entity_id
_entity_poly.type
_entity_poly.pdbx_seq_one_letter_code
_entity_poly.pdbx_strand_id
1 'polypeptide(L)'
;KYTIRDYHGRGFGVTGYADIKSGEPMTLLNMDSSLNKILVVEGWVKRSEDGIHCRIIIHMDVKGNIERLPDLIVGSQHISMTYGHWLNALKETGKLLNLEVLHL
;
A
#
# COMPACT_ATOMS: atom_id res chain seq x y z
N LYS A 1 -9.70 17.30 -2.55
CA LYS A 1 -11.14 17.38 -2.21
C LYS A 1 -11.58 15.97 -1.83
N TYR A 2 -12.40 15.79 -0.80
CA TYR A 2 -12.95 14.49 -0.44
C TYR A 2 -14.47 14.51 -0.57
N THR A 3 -15.06 13.32 -0.72
CA THR A 3 -16.51 13.12 -0.79
C THR A 3 -16.92 12.16 0.30
N ILE A 4 -17.98 12.50 1.04
CA ILE A 4 -18.57 11.60 2.03
C ILE A 4 -19.56 10.68 1.34
N ARG A 5 -19.52 9.40 1.70
CA ARG A 5 -20.36 8.34 1.15
C ARG A 5 -20.99 7.54 2.28
N ASP A 6 -22.08 6.83 1.96
CA ASP A 6 -22.65 5.86 2.88
C ASP A 6 -21.68 4.70 3.15
N TYR A 7 -21.70 4.19 4.37
CA TYR A 7 -20.84 3.08 4.79
C TYR A 7 -21.42 1.75 4.29
N HIS A 8 -20.80 1.17 3.25
CA HIS A 8 -21.15 -0.13 2.68
C HIS A 8 -22.62 -0.30 2.27
N GLY A 9 -23.31 0.77 1.87
CA GLY A 9 -24.71 0.69 1.43
C GLY A 9 -25.70 0.37 2.55
N ARG A 10 -25.31 0.56 3.81
CA ARG A 10 -26.08 0.14 4.99
C ARG A 10 -27.13 1.16 5.43
N GLY A 11 -27.07 2.40 4.93
CA GLY A 11 -27.96 3.48 5.37
C GLY A 11 -27.68 3.98 6.80
N PHE A 12 -26.58 3.53 7.42
CA PHE A 12 -26.08 4.06 8.69
C PHE A 12 -24.55 4.09 8.70
N GLY A 13 -23.98 5.17 9.24
CA GLY A 13 -22.54 5.43 9.19
C GLY A 13 -22.09 6.08 7.87
N VAL A 14 -20.88 6.64 7.86
CA VAL A 14 -20.31 7.30 6.68
C VAL A 14 -18.86 6.91 6.48
N THR A 15 -18.38 6.98 5.24
CA THR A 15 -16.98 6.75 4.88
C THR A 15 -16.50 7.81 3.88
N GLY A 16 -15.21 8.13 3.94
CA GLY A 16 -14.59 9.13 3.08
C GLY A 16 -14.03 8.51 1.81
N TYR A 17 -14.23 9.18 0.69
CA TYR A 17 -13.55 8.92 -0.57
C TYR A 17 -12.71 10.14 -0.97
N ALA A 18 -11.53 9.88 -1.51
CA ALA A 18 -10.75 10.88 -2.22
C ALA A 18 -9.99 10.20 -3.36
N ASP A 19 -9.87 10.92 -4.48
CA ASP A 19 -9.02 10.47 -5.58
C ASP A 19 -7.54 10.44 -5.15
N ILE A 20 -6.87 9.35 -5.50
CA ILE A 20 -5.41 9.25 -5.42
C ILE A 20 -4.86 9.72 -6.76
N LYS A 21 -3.89 10.62 -6.71
CA LYS A 21 -3.28 11.20 -7.91
C LYS A 21 -2.61 10.09 -8.73
N SER A 22 -3.06 9.93 -9.97
CA SER A 22 -2.50 8.97 -10.92
C SER A 22 -1.15 9.45 -11.44
N GLY A 23 -0.28 8.52 -11.80
CA GLY A 23 1.09 8.78 -12.28
C GLY A 23 2.10 9.08 -11.16
N GLU A 24 1.65 9.31 -9.93
CA GLU A 24 2.55 9.56 -8.81
C GLU A 24 3.31 8.28 -8.41
N PRO A 25 4.60 8.39 -8.04
CA PRO A 25 5.33 7.28 -7.44
C PRO A 25 4.69 6.90 -6.10
N MET A 26 4.69 5.62 -5.78
CA MET A 26 4.19 5.10 -4.51
C MET A 26 5.01 3.93 -3.98
N THR A 27 5.00 3.79 -2.65
CA THR A 27 5.61 2.68 -1.93
C THR A 27 4.54 2.02 -1.06
N LEU A 28 4.49 0.70 -1.11
CA LEU A 28 3.76 -0.15 -0.18
C LEU A 28 4.75 -0.77 0.81
N LEU A 29 4.38 -0.80 2.09
CA LEU A 29 5.15 -1.41 3.16
C LEU A 29 4.28 -2.39 3.95
N ASN A 30 4.74 -3.62 4.08
CA ASN A 30 4.15 -4.64 4.94
C ASN A 30 5.21 -5.09 5.95
N MET A 31 4.79 -5.27 7.20
CA MET A 31 5.69 -5.58 8.31
C MET A 31 5.23 -6.84 9.02
N ASP A 32 6.18 -7.70 9.32
CA ASP A 32 5.94 -8.93 10.06
C ASP A 32 5.68 -8.65 11.56
N SER A 33 5.02 -9.57 12.26
CA SER A 33 4.64 -9.39 13.67
C SER A 33 5.79 -9.40 14.66
N SER A 34 6.93 -9.98 14.30
CA SER A 34 8.16 -10.00 15.12
C SER A 34 9.00 -8.73 14.95
N LEU A 35 8.59 -7.81 14.07
CA LEU A 35 9.25 -6.52 13.82
C LEU A 35 10.72 -6.68 13.41
N ASN A 36 11.03 -7.73 12.65
CA ASN A 36 12.38 -8.00 12.17
C ASN A 36 12.49 -8.07 10.64
N LYS A 37 11.36 -7.96 9.93
CA LYS A 37 11.26 -8.15 8.49
C LYS A 37 10.15 -7.26 7.92
N ILE A 38 10.49 -6.60 6.82
CA ILE A 38 9.55 -5.81 6.02
C ILE A 38 9.59 -6.22 4.56
N LEU A 39 8.43 -6.18 3.91
CA LEU A 39 8.30 -6.19 2.46
C LEU A 39 8.07 -4.76 1.99
N VAL A 40 8.82 -4.34 0.99
CA VAL A 40 8.70 -3.05 0.32
C VAL A 40 8.41 -3.26 -1.16
N VAL A 41 7.33 -2.66 -1.67
CA VAL A 41 6.98 -2.72 -3.09
C VAL A 41 6.85 -1.30 -3.62
N GLU A 42 7.60 -0.99 -4.67
CA GLU A 42 7.58 0.32 -5.33
C GLU A 42 6.90 0.27 -6.69
N GLY A 43 6.27 1.36 -7.07
CA GLY A 43 5.55 1.44 -8.33
C GLY A 43 4.90 2.80 -8.52
N TRP A 44 3.88 2.84 -9.35
CA TRP A 44 3.17 4.07 -9.72
C TRP A 44 1.68 3.89 -9.49
N VAL A 45 1.03 4.93 -8.98
CA VAL A 45 -0.43 4.95 -8.91
C VAL A 45 -0.97 4.93 -10.34
N LYS A 46 -1.64 3.85 -10.72
CA LYS A 46 -2.29 3.75 -12.03
C LYS A 46 -3.58 4.56 -12.06
N ARG A 47 -4.42 4.36 -11.04
CA ARG A 47 -5.74 4.99 -10.86
C ARG A 47 -6.34 4.63 -9.50
N SER A 48 -7.35 5.38 -9.07
CA SER A 48 -8.22 5.01 -7.94
C SER A 48 -9.67 4.87 -8.39
N GLU A 49 -10.45 4.05 -7.68
CA GLU A 49 -11.88 3.87 -7.89
C GLU A 49 -12.67 4.08 -6.59
N ASP A 50 -13.87 4.66 -6.72
CA ASP A 50 -14.85 4.79 -5.63
C ASP A 50 -15.74 3.53 -5.61
N GLY A 51 -15.49 2.62 -4.67
CA GLY A 51 -16.24 1.37 -4.51
C GLY A 51 -17.30 1.44 -3.41
N ILE A 52 -18.18 0.43 -3.37
CA ILE A 52 -19.22 0.33 -2.32
C ILE A 52 -18.68 -0.40 -1.08
N HIS A 53 -18.05 -1.56 -1.27
CA HIS A 53 -17.55 -2.37 -0.15
C HIS A 53 -16.13 -2.00 0.27
N CYS A 54 -15.24 -1.74 -0.70
CA CYS A 54 -13.98 -1.05 -0.45
C CYS A 54 -14.17 0.37 -0.96
N ARG A 55 -14.19 1.35 -0.06
CA ARG A 55 -14.49 2.74 -0.46
C ARG A 55 -13.44 3.29 -1.42
N ILE A 56 -12.18 3.05 -1.11
CA ILE A 56 -11.05 3.44 -1.96
C ILE A 56 -10.36 2.18 -2.47
N ILE A 57 -10.31 2.03 -3.78
CA ILE A 57 -9.58 0.96 -4.46
C ILE A 57 -8.47 1.63 -5.24
N ILE A 58 -7.23 1.22 -5.02
CA ILE A 58 -6.04 1.82 -5.64
C ILE A 58 -5.40 0.75 -6.51
N HIS A 59 -5.24 1.05 -7.79
CA HIS A 59 -4.47 0.22 -8.70
C HIS A 59 -3.07 0.77 -8.81
N MET A 60 -2.08 -0.12 -8.71
CA MET A 60 -0.67 0.19 -8.79
C MET A 60 -0.06 -0.55 -9.97
N ASP A 61 0.74 0.16 -10.77
CA ASP A 61 1.63 -0.47 -11.74
C ASP A 61 2.99 -0.69 -11.07
N VAL A 62 3.46 -1.94 -11.07
CA VAL A 62 4.70 -2.38 -10.41
C VAL A 62 5.63 -2.96 -11.47
N LYS A 63 6.93 -2.72 -11.35
CA LYS A 63 7.94 -3.39 -12.20
C LYS A 63 8.38 -4.70 -11.53
N GLY A 64 8.62 -5.74 -12.33
CA GLY A 64 9.07 -7.04 -11.83
C GLY A 64 8.01 -8.13 -11.95
N ASN A 65 8.27 -9.28 -11.31
CA ASN A 65 7.35 -10.42 -11.36
C ASN A 65 6.31 -10.33 -10.24
N ILE A 66 5.15 -9.72 -10.55
CA ILE A 66 4.03 -9.55 -9.61
C ILE A 66 3.48 -10.87 -9.07
N GLU A 67 3.64 -11.98 -9.80
CA GLU A 67 3.16 -13.31 -9.39
C GLU A 67 3.86 -13.82 -8.14
N ARG A 68 5.05 -13.27 -7.82
CA ARG A 68 5.79 -13.59 -6.59
C ARG A 68 5.29 -12.83 -5.36
N LEU A 69 4.48 -11.79 -5.53
CA LEU A 69 4.07 -10.92 -4.44
C LEU A 69 3.34 -11.69 -3.31
N PRO A 70 2.42 -12.63 -3.57
CA PRO A 70 1.76 -13.41 -2.52
C PRO A 70 2.75 -14.18 -1.63
N ASP A 71 3.84 -14.69 -2.19
CA ASP A 71 4.87 -15.45 -1.46
C ASP A 71 5.82 -14.56 -0.65
N LEU A 72 5.83 -13.26 -0.94
CA LEU A 72 6.70 -12.28 -0.29
C LEU A 72 6.01 -11.51 0.84
N ILE A 73 4.70 -11.58 0.97
CA ILE A 73 3.96 -10.92 2.05
C ILE A 73 4.37 -11.54 3.40
N VAL A 74 4.79 -10.72 4.35
CA VAL A 74 5.37 -11.16 5.63
C VAL A 74 4.46 -10.93 6.83
N GLY A 75 3.46 -10.07 6.68
CA GLY A 75 2.57 -9.63 7.75
C GLY A 75 1.10 -9.90 7.46
N SER A 76 0.25 -9.08 8.07
CA SER A 76 -1.20 -9.13 7.84
C SER A 76 -1.58 -8.61 6.44
N GLN A 77 -2.87 -8.70 6.12
CA GLN A 77 -3.47 -8.10 4.92
C GLN A 77 -3.45 -6.55 4.95
N HIS A 78 -3.05 -5.93 6.06
CA HIS A 78 -2.89 -4.48 6.15
C HIS A 78 -1.49 -4.06 5.70
N ILE A 79 -1.47 -3.14 4.73
CA ILE A 79 -0.26 -2.64 4.08
C ILE A 79 -0.31 -1.12 4.12
N SER A 80 0.77 -0.50 4.56
CA SER A 80 0.90 0.95 4.57
C SER A 80 1.29 1.46 3.20
N MET A 81 0.64 2.52 2.73
CA MET A 81 0.95 3.19 1.48
C MET A 81 1.47 4.60 1.74
N THR A 82 2.49 5.02 1.00
CA THR A 82 2.90 6.43 0.91
C THR A 82 3.26 6.81 -0.52
N TYR A 83 3.20 8.12 -0.83
CA TYR A 83 3.74 8.64 -2.08
C TYR A 83 5.27 8.65 -2.06
N GLY A 84 5.88 8.50 -3.23
CA GLY A 84 7.33 8.43 -3.41
C GLY A 84 7.87 7.01 -3.48
N HIS A 85 9.10 6.89 -3.96
CA HIS A 85 9.91 5.67 -3.94
C HIS A 85 10.88 5.75 -2.77
N TRP A 86 10.63 4.94 -1.74
CA TRP A 86 11.33 4.95 -0.45
C TRP A 86 12.20 3.71 -0.18
N LEU A 87 12.34 2.78 -1.12
CA LEU A 87 13.08 1.53 -0.94
C LEU A 87 14.50 1.77 -0.42
N ASN A 88 15.23 2.74 -0.98
CA ASN A 88 16.58 3.04 -0.54
C ASN A 88 16.63 3.53 0.92
N ALA A 89 15.73 4.43 1.30
CA ALA A 89 15.64 4.92 2.68
C ALA A 89 15.24 3.80 3.66
N LEU A 90 14.34 2.90 3.23
CA LEU A 90 13.90 1.75 4.01
C LEU A 90 15.00 0.68 4.12
N LYS A 91 15.84 0.50 3.10
CA LYS A 91 17.05 -0.35 3.18
C LYS A 91 18.04 0.18 4.21
N GLU A 92 18.32 1.48 4.23
CA GLU A 92 19.20 2.08 5.25
C GLU A 92 18.59 1.98 6.64
N THR A 93 17.29 2.24 6.78
CA THR A 93 16.55 2.03 8.02
C THR A 93 16.64 0.58 8.49
N GLY A 94 16.52 -0.38 7.58
CA GLY A 94 16.64 -1.80 7.89
C GLY A 94 18.02 -2.17 8.44
N LYS A 95 19.11 -1.58 7.90
CA LYS A 95 20.45 -1.78 8.48
C LYS A 95 20.55 -1.23 9.90
N LEU A 96 19.99 -0.05 10.16
CA LEU A 96 20.04 0.60 11.47
C LEU A 96 19.22 -0.13 12.53
N LEU A 97 18.06 -0.67 12.14
CA LEU A 97 17.11 -1.32 13.02
C LEU A 97 17.23 -2.86 13.02
N ASN A 98 18.19 -3.41 12.28
CA ASN A 98 18.36 -4.85 12.08
C ASN A 98 17.08 -5.52 11.53
N LEU A 99 16.47 -4.90 10.51
CA LEU A 99 15.33 -5.43 9.77
C LEU A 99 15.79 -6.05 8.45
N GLU A 100 15.31 -7.25 8.16
CA GLU A 100 15.39 -7.86 6.84
C GLU A 100 14.43 -7.13 5.88
N VAL A 101 14.96 -6.61 4.77
CA VAL A 101 14.16 -5.86 3.79
C VAL A 101 13.99 -6.70 2.52
N LEU A 102 12.80 -7.30 2.37
CA LEU A 102 12.37 -7.91 1.13
C LEU A 102 11.84 -6.85 0.17
N HIS A 103 12.07 -7.02 -1.13
CA HIS A 103 11.51 -6.14 -2.14
C HIS A 103 11.25 -6.87 -3.46
N LEU A 104 10.33 -6.30 -4.25
CA LEU A 104 10.10 -6.71 -5.65
C LEU A 104 11.09 -6.01 -6.60
#